data_AF-A0A0G0WB38-F1
#
_entry.id   AF-A0A0G0WB38-F1
#
_cell.length_a   1.000
_cell.length_b   1.000
_cell.length_c   1.000
_cell.angle_alpha   90.00
_cell.angle_beta   90.00
_cell.angle_gamma   90.00
#
_symmetry.space_group_name_H-M   'P 1'
#
loop_
_entity.id
_entity.type
_entity.pdbx_description
1 polymer ?
#
loop_
_entity_poly.entity_id
_entity_poly.type
_entity_poly.pdbx_seq_one_letter_code
_entity_poly.pdbx_strand_id
1 'polypeptide(L)'
;MLYGCEGSKYPATSGISFANSDPYLIVTFISLLRKSFDLDESKFYIHLQVHSTHDYLEIRKFWSDILNISEKRFIKPTTRIPRGGKHRKNYMGTCTVRYEDYRIQLSLLGIYESFIKQFYIPEV
;
A
#
# COMPACT_ATOMS: atom_id res chain seq x y z
N MET A 1 -3.37 -4.31 17.11
CA MET A 1 -4.48 -3.63 16.39
C MET A 1 -4.32 -3.94 14.91
N LEU A 2 -5.08 -4.88 14.36
CA LEU A 2 -4.95 -5.33 12.97
C LEU A 2 -5.86 -4.48 12.07
N TYR A 3 -5.27 -3.70 11.17
CA TYR A 3 -5.99 -3.16 10.01
C TYR A 3 -6.03 -4.28 8.97
N GLY A 4 -7.11 -5.07 8.98
CA GLY A 4 -7.36 -6.08 7.96
C GLY A 4 -7.35 -5.42 6.60
N CYS A 5 -6.33 -5.70 5.79
CA CYS A 5 -6.08 -5.04 4.52
C CYS A 5 -7.14 -5.45 3.48
N GLU A 6 -8.36 -4.89 3.57
CA GLU A 6 -9.53 -5.19 2.72
C GLU A 6 -9.34 -4.85 1.23
N GLY A 7 -8.11 -4.57 0.76
CA GLY A 7 -7.81 -4.19 -0.61
C GLY A 7 -7.41 -5.33 -1.55
N SER A 8 -6.94 -6.47 -1.04
CA SER A 8 -6.41 -7.57 -1.86
C SER A 8 -6.83 -8.93 -1.31
N LYS A 9 -7.98 -9.41 -1.78
CA LYS A 9 -8.55 -10.70 -1.40
C LYS A 9 -8.14 -11.78 -2.40
N TYR A 10 -7.49 -12.83 -1.92
CA TYR A 10 -7.26 -14.06 -2.71
C TYR A 10 -8.59 -14.85 -2.77
N PRO A 11 -8.92 -15.55 -3.87
CA PRO A 11 -8.20 -15.66 -5.15
C PRO A 11 -8.52 -14.53 -6.15
N ALA A 12 -9.36 -13.55 -5.79
CA ALA A 12 -9.76 -12.47 -6.70
C ALA A 12 -8.59 -11.55 -7.14
N THR A 13 -7.45 -11.64 -6.46
CA THR A 13 -6.22 -10.90 -6.75
C THR A 13 -5.00 -11.82 -6.63
N SER A 14 -3.93 -11.54 -7.38
CA SER A 14 -2.67 -12.30 -7.42
C SER A 14 -1.51 -11.57 -6.74
N GLY A 15 -1.78 -10.88 -5.64
CA GLY A 15 -0.80 -10.07 -4.94
C GLY A 15 -1.40 -9.23 -3.82
N ILE A 16 -0.56 -8.45 -3.16
CA ILE A 16 -0.97 -7.57 -2.06
C ILE A 16 -1.14 -6.13 -2.53
N SER A 17 -2.09 -5.43 -1.92
CA SER A 17 -2.37 -4.01 -2.17
C SER A 17 -2.64 -3.29 -0.86
N PHE A 18 -1.92 -2.20 -0.62
CA PHE A 18 -2.09 -1.36 0.56
C PHE A 18 -2.13 0.11 0.16
N ALA A 19 -3.20 0.81 0.54
CA ALA A 19 -3.45 2.20 0.18
C ALA A 19 -3.56 3.08 1.43
N ASN A 20 -2.81 4.18 1.46
CA ASN A 20 -2.89 5.17 2.51
C ASN A 20 -2.34 6.52 2.07
N SER A 21 -2.72 7.57 2.80
CA SER A 21 -2.23 8.94 2.60
C SER A 21 -1.13 9.33 3.58
N ASP A 22 -0.94 8.55 4.66
CA ASP A 22 0.12 8.74 5.63
C ASP A 22 1.43 8.10 5.12
N PRO A 23 2.48 8.89 4.85
CA PRO A 23 3.78 8.38 4.40
C PRO A 23 4.40 7.40 5.39
N TYR A 24 4.28 7.64 6.70
CA TYR A 24 4.89 6.78 7.71
C TYR A 24 4.26 5.39 7.70
N LEU A 25 2.95 5.31 7.48
CA LEU A 25 2.25 4.03 7.45
C LEU A 25 2.61 3.22 6.21
N ILE A 26 2.74 3.86 5.04
CA ILE A 26 3.19 3.20 3.80
C ILE A 26 4.64 2.71 3.94
N VAL A 27 5.55 3.57 4.42
CA VAL A 27 6.96 3.21 4.62
C VAL A 27 7.08 2.05 5.61
N THR A 28 6.30 2.07 6.70
CA THR A 28 6.27 0.98 7.68
C THR A 28 5.80 -0.32 7.03
N PHE A 29 4.73 -0.27 6.23
CA PHE A 29 4.23 -1.45 5.52
C PHE A 29 5.29 -2.07 4.59
N ILE A 30 5.92 -1.28 3.71
CA ILE A 30 6.96 -1.80 2.80
C ILE A 30 8.17 -2.32 3.58
N SER A 31 8.59 -1.60 4.62
CA SER A 31 9.74 -2.00 5.43
C SER A 31 9.50 -3.34 6.14
N LEU A 32 8.28 -3.58 6.63
CA LEU A 32 7.91 -4.87 7.21
C LEU A 32 7.87 -5.97 6.16
N LEU A 33 7.37 -5.70 4.95
CA LEU A 33 7.40 -6.68 3.86
C LEU A 33 8.83 -7.08 3.50
N ARG A 34 9.73 -6.10 3.30
CA ARG A 34 11.15 -6.32 2.99
C ARG A 34 11.90 -7.08 4.09
N LYS A 35 11.48 -6.93 5.35
CA LYS A 35 12.07 -7.66 6.49
C LYS A 35 11.53 -9.08 6.64
N SER A 36 10.29 -9.31 6.24
CA SER A 36 9.60 -10.59 6.43
C SER A 36 9.80 -11.57 5.28
N PHE A 37 10.13 -11.07 4.08
CA PHE A 37 10.22 -11.87 2.86
C PHE A 37 11.41 -11.44 2.00
N ASP A 38 11.95 -12.38 1.24
CA ASP A 38 12.86 -12.08 0.13
C ASP A 38 12.03 -11.59 -1.06
N LEU A 39 12.16 -10.29 -1.38
CA LEU A 39 11.32 -9.62 -2.36
C LEU A 39 12.11 -9.28 -3.63
N ASP A 40 11.45 -9.48 -4.76
CA ASP A 40 11.90 -8.93 -6.03
C ASP A 40 11.35 -7.50 -6.17
N GLU A 41 12.20 -6.50 -5.98
CA GLU A 41 11.83 -5.08 -6.07
C GLU A 41 11.22 -4.70 -7.44
N SER A 42 11.41 -5.53 -8.47
CA SER A 42 10.79 -5.33 -9.78
C SER A 42 9.28 -5.55 -9.78
N LYS A 43 8.74 -6.25 -8.79
CA LYS A 43 7.31 -6.58 -8.67
C LYS A 43 6.49 -5.52 -7.93
N PHE A 44 7.14 -4.47 -7.41
CA PHE A 44 6.42 -3.33 -6.86
C PHE A 44 5.77 -2.50 -7.96
N TYR A 45 4.53 -2.08 -7.73
CA TYR A 45 3.85 -1.06 -8.51
C TYR A 45 3.24 -0.03 -7.58
N ILE A 46 3.42 1.24 -7.93
CA ILE A 46 2.90 2.36 -7.16
C ILE A 46 1.82 3.06 -7.96
N HIS A 47 0.64 3.18 -7.38
CA HIS A 47 -0.45 4.00 -7.91
C HIS A 47 -0.69 5.19 -6.99
N LEU A 48 -0.73 6.38 -7.57
CA LEU A 48 -0.98 7.61 -6.84
C LEU A 48 -2.36 8.16 -7.19
N GLN A 49 -3.13 8.49 -6.16
CA GLN A 49 -4.32 9.32 -6.29
C GLN A 49 -3.95 10.73 -5.85
N VAL A 50 -4.00 11.69 -6.78
CA VAL A 50 -3.55 13.07 -6.56
C VAL A 50 -4.66 14.06 -6.88
N HIS A 51 -4.55 15.27 -6.34
CA HIS A 51 -5.46 16.36 -6.69
C HIS A 51 -5.01 17.07 -7.97
N SER A 52 -5.94 17.63 -8.72
CA SER A 52 -5.66 18.40 -9.95
C SER A 52 -4.82 19.66 -9.70
N THR A 53 -4.75 20.13 -8.45
CA THR A 53 -3.94 21.28 -8.03
C THR A 53 -2.52 20.91 -7.61
N HIS A 54 -2.18 19.62 -7.56
CA HIS A 54 -0.85 19.17 -7.17
C HIS A 54 0.08 19.11 -8.37
N ASP A 55 1.37 19.36 -8.13
CA ASP A 55 2.42 18.94 -9.04
C ASP A 55 2.61 17.42 -8.91
N TYR A 56 2.19 16.69 -9.95
CA TYR A 56 2.34 15.24 -9.98
C TYR A 56 3.81 14.80 -9.98
N LEU A 57 4.71 15.54 -10.61
CA LEU A 57 6.13 15.19 -10.67
C LEU A 57 6.77 15.32 -9.28
N GLU A 58 6.42 16.38 -8.54
CA GLU A 58 6.86 16.56 -7.16
C GLU A 58 6.38 15.42 -6.26
N ILE A 59 5.08 15.09 -6.33
CA ILE A 59 4.51 14.01 -5.52
C ILE A 59 5.11 12.65 -5.89
N ARG A 60 5.28 12.37 -7.17
CA ARG A 60 5.89 11.12 -7.64
C ARG A 60 7.31 10.98 -7.11
N LYS A 61 8.10 12.04 -7.20
CA LYS A 61 9.47 12.07 -6.68
C LYS A 61 9.49 11.87 -5.16
N PHE A 62 8.63 12.58 -4.42
CA PHE A 62 8.49 12.42 -2.98
C PHE A 62 8.25 10.96 -2.59
N TRP A 63 7.27 10.29 -3.20
CA TRP A 63 6.99 8.89 -2.91
C TRP A 63 8.10 7.95 -3.38
N SER A 64 8.72 8.21 -4.54
CA SER A 64 9.86 7.42 -5.02
C SER A 64 11.01 7.43 -4.01
N ASP A 65 11.35 8.62 -3.51
CA ASP A 65 12.47 8.83 -2.60
C ASP A 65 12.22 8.13 -1.25
N ILE A 66 11.07 8.34 -0.62
CA ILE A 66 10.82 7.78 0.72
C ILE A 66 10.57 6.26 0.70
N LEU A 67 10.05 5.72 -0.41
CA LEU A 67 9.81 4.28 -0.53
C LEU A 67 11.05 3.53 -1.03
N ASN A 68 12.06 4.26 -1.53
CA ASN A 68 13.20 3.71 -2.25
C ASN A 68 12.73 2.77 -3.38
N ILE A 69 11.78 3.25 -4.20
CA ILE A 69 11.22 2.52 -5.33
C ILE A 69 11.37 3.38 -6.57
N SER A 70 12.00 2.84 -7.61
CA SER A 70 12.21 3.57 -8.86
C SER A 70 10.90 4.15 -9.41
N GLU A 71 10.95 5.42 -9.83
CA GLU A 71 9.84 6.08 -10.54
C GLU A 71 9.27 5.26 -11.70
N LYS A 72 10.06 4.38 -12.33
CA LYS A 72 9.60 3.46 -13.41
C LYS A 72 8.48 2.49 -12.96
N ARG A 73 8.34 2.27 -11.66
CA ARG A 73 7.28 1.42 -11.05
C ARG A 73 5.98 2.19 -10.76
N PHE A 74 5.97 3.50 -10.98
CA PHE A 74 4.79 4.32 -10.80
C PHE A 74 3.92 4.26 -12.05
N ILE A 75 2.70 3.76 -11.90
CA ILE A 75 1.72 3.70 -12.98
C ILE A 75 0.97 5.03 -13.13
N LYS A 76 0.16 5.15 -14.19
CA LYS A 76 -0.65 6.34 -14.46
C LYS A 76 -1.47 6.72 -13.20
N PRO A 77 -1.33 7.96 -12.70
CA PRO A 77 -2.05 8.39 -11.50
C PRO A 77 -3.55 8.55 -11.78
N THR A 78 -4.34 8.53 -10.72
CA THR A 78 -5.72 9.01 -10.77
C THR A 78 -5.77 10.44 -10.26
N THR A 79 -6.17 11.36 -11.12
CA THR A 79 -6.36 12.77 -10.74
C THR A 79 -7.80 13.00 -10.29
N ARG A 80 -7.96 13.68 -9.15
CA ARG A 80 -9.27 14.11 -8.62
C ARG A 80 -9.31 15.62 -8.48
N ILE A 81 -10.47 16.21 -8.77
CA ILE A 81 -10.71 17.63 -8.46
C ILE A 81 -11.00 17.72 -6.96
N PRO A 82 -10.29 18.55 -6.17
CA PRO A 82 -10.62 18.77 -4.78
C PRO A 82 -12.07 19.24 -4.66
N ARG A 83 -12.89 18.53 -3.88
CA ARG A 83 -14.21 19.01 -3.46
C ARG A 83 -14.01 19.83 -2.17
N GLY A 84 -14.72 20.95 -2.05
CA GLY A 84 -14.56 21.88 -0.93
C GLY A 84 -14.60 21.19 0.44
N GLY A 85 -13.82 21.71 1.39
CA GLY A 85 -13.71 21.15 2.73
C GLY A 85 -12.36 21.44 3.38
N LYS A 86 -12.11 20.81 4.54
CA LYS A 86 -10.80 20.89 5.20
C LYS A 86 -9.77 20.11 4.39
N HIS A 87 -8.78 20.82 3.85
CA HIS A 87 -7.63 20.20 3.21
C HIS A 87 -6.53 19.94 4.24
N ARG A 88 -5.92 18.75 4.21
CA ARG A 88 -4.72 18.48 5.00
C ARG A 88 -3.56 19.29 4.42
N LYS A 89 -2.81 20.00 5.28
CA LYS A 89 -1.56 20.64 4.88
C LYS A 89 -0.55 19.56 4.46
N ASN A 90 0.25 19.84 3.43
CA ASN A 90 1.29 18.94 2.90
C ASN A 90 0.76 17.56 2.47
N TYR A 91 -0.46 17.52 1.92
CA TYR A 91 -1.05 16.28 1.44
C TYR A 91 -0.38 15.81 0.14
N MET A 92 0.42 14.75 0.22
CA MET A 92 1.13 14.18 -0.94
C MET A 92 0.28 13.17 -1.73
N GLY A 93 -1.05 13.31 -1.71
CA GLY A 93 -1.94 12.32 -2.33
C GLY A 93 -2.07 11.02 -1.52
N THR A 94 -2.83 10.07 -2.06
CA THR A 94 -2.93 8.71 -1.52
C THR A 94 -2.02 7.80 -2.33
N CYS A 95 -1.12 7.10 -1.66
CA CYS A 95 -0.24 6.11 -2.25
C CYS A 95 -0.83 4.72 -2.07
N THR A 96 -0.95 3.99 -3.17
CA THR A 96 -1.27 2.56 -3.18
C THR A 96 -0.02 1.80 -3.61
N VAL A 97 0.47 0.96 -2.72
CA VAL A 97 1.56 0.02 -2.99
C VAL A 97 0.95 -1.31 -3.38
N ARG A 98 1.37 -1.85 -4.52
CA ARG A 98 1.03 -3.19 -4.96
C ARG A 98 2.30 -4.02 -5.08
N TYR A 99 2.23 -5.29 -4.69
CA TYR A 99 3.29 -6.26 -4.92
C TYR A 99 2.69 -7.53 -5.52
N GLU A 100 3.04 -7.82 -6.77
CA GLU A 100 2.43 -8.88 -7.58
C GLU A 100 3.13 -10.22 -7.38
N ASP A 101 2.88 -10.85 -6.24
CA ASP A 101 3.25 -12.24 -5.97
C ASP A 101 2.20 -12.94 -5.10
N TYR A 102 1.46 -13.87 -5.70
CA TYR A 102 0.41 -14.61 -5.01
C TYR A 102 0.95 -15.45 -3.85
N ARG A 103 2.23 -15.86 -3.89
CA ARG A 103 2.84 -16.67 -2.82
C ARG A 103 3.01 -15.85 -1.56
N ILE A 104 3.46 -14.61 -1.69
CA ILE A 104 3.56 -13.66 -0.56
C ILE A 104 2.17 -13.38 0.01
N GLN A 105 1.16 -13.22 -0.85
CA GLN A 105 -0.23 -13.03 -0.41
C GLN A 105 -0.75 -14.24 0.38
N LEU A 106 -0.52 -15.46 -0.10
CA LEU A 106 -0.90 -16.69 0.61
C LEU A 106 -0.15 -16.85 1.94
N SER A 107 1.15 -16.53 1.98
CA SER A 107 1.92 -16.56 3.23
C SER A 107 1.38 -15.57 4.25
N LEU A 108 1.07 -14.33 3.85
CA LEU A 108 0.47 -13.33 4.73
C LEU A 108 -0.93 -13.74 5.20
N LEU A 109 -1.74 -14.35 4.34
CA LEU A 109 -3.04 -14.89 4.72
C LEU A 109 -2.90 -16.00 5.75
N GLY A 110 -1.97 -16.94 5.56
CA GLY A 110 -1.69 -18.01 6.52
C GLY A 110 -1.22 -17.46 7.88
N ILE A 111 -0.31 -16.48 7.88
CA ILE A 111 0.13 -15.81 9.12
C ILE A 111 -1.05 -15.13 9.81
N TYR A 112 -1.87 -14.40 9.06
CA TYR A 112 -3.06 -13.74 9.60
C TYR A 112 -4.02 -14.76 10.21
N GLU A 113 -4.37 -15.83 9.50
CA GLU A 113 -5.25 -16.90 9.99
C GLU A 113 -4.70 -17.57 11.25
N SER A 114 -3.40 -17.91 11.26
CA SER A 114 -2.74 -18.48 12.45
C SER A 114 -2.73 -17.52 13.62
N PHE A 115 -2.51 -16.22 13.36
CA PHE A 115 -2.51 -15.19 14.40
C PHE A 115 -3.91 -15.01 14.98
N ILE A 116 -4.94 -14.79 14.15
CA ILE A 116 -6.31 -14.58 14.66
C ILE A 116 -6.84 -15.79 15.43
N LYS A 117 -6.49 -17.03 15.01
CA LYS A 117 -6.90 -18.25 15.72
C LYS A 117 -6.35 -18.33 17.14
N GLN A 118 -5.23 -17.67 17.44
CA GLN A 118 -4.70 -17.61 18.81
C GLN A 118 -5.51 -16.69 19.72
N PHE A 119 -6.21 -15.71 19.15
CA PHE A 119 -7.03 -14.75 19.90
C PHE A 119 -8.54 -15.02 19.75
N TYR A 120 -8.92 -15.92 18.84
CA TYR A 120 -10.30 -16.35 18.68
C TYR A 120 -10.66 -17.34 19.80
N ILE A 121 -11.53 -16.91 20.70
CA ILE A 121 -12.20 -17.78 21.67
C ILE A 121 -13.51 -18.20 21.00
N PRO A 122 -13.72 -19.48 20.65
CA PRO A 122 -15.02 -19.92 20.15
C PRO A 122 -16.06 -19.71 21.24
N GLU A 123 -17.18 -19.06 20.90
CA GLU A 123 -18.36 -19.03 21.76
C GLU A 123 -18.88 -20.48 21.90
N VAL A 124 -19.10 -20.89 23.15
CA VAL A 124 -19.62 -22.21 23.55
C VAL A 124 -21.10 -22.31 23.18
#